data_AF-A0A522BNS0-F1
#
_entry.id   AF-A0A522BNS0-F1
#
_cell.length_a   1.000
_cell.length_b   1.000
_cell.length_c   1.000
_cell.angle_alpha   90.00
_cell.angle_beta   90.00
_cell.angle_gamma   90.00
#
_symmetry.space_group_name_H-M   'P 1'
#
loop_
_entity.id
_entity.type
_entity.pdbx_description
1 polymer ?
#
loop_
_entity_poly.entity_id
_entity_poly.type
_entity_poly.pdbx_seq_one_letter_code
_entity_poly.pdbx_strand_id
1 'polypeptide(L)'
;MSVRPIINGTVASAGLIGVYFGLVTLISGSQFAVSQFGRYWYFFVPLSLGFGIQIALYSYFRRSIDARDGGKKVLAATGTTSTFAMVSCCSHYLANVLPLLALGGIFSIIGQLQVQFFWVGLAANALGIAYLVRKILLVRAAAL
;
A
#
# COMPACT_ATOMS: atom_id res chain seq x y z
N MET A 1 -8.39 -23.69 -4.97
CA MET A 1 -8.11 -22.29 -4.59
C MET A 1 -9.35 -21.47 -4.94
N SER A 2 -10.06 -20.88 -3.97
CA SER A 2 -11.26 -20.08 -4.30
C SER A 2 -10.83 -18.85 -5.11
N VAL A 3 -11.58 -18.44 -6.13
CA VAL A 3 -11.21 -17.31 -7.01
C VAL A 3 -11.35 -15.95 -6.30
N ARG A 4 -12.23 -15.87 -5.30
CA ARG A 4 -12.57 -14.63 -4.58
C ARG A 4 -11.39 -13.90 -3.92
N PRO A 5 -10.46 -14.55 -3.18
CA PRO A 5 -9.28 -13.89 -2.63
C PRO A 5 -8.39 -13.24 -3.69
N ILE A 6 -8.26 -13.89 -4.85
CA ILE A 6 -7.48 -13.35 -5.98
C ILE A 6 -8.15 -12.08 -6.50
N ILE A 7 -9.47 -12.13 -6.73
CA ILE A 7 -10.25 -10.96 -7.16
C ILE A 7 -10.08 -9.80 -6.17
N ASN A 8 -10.20 -10.06 -4.87
CA ASN A 8 -10.01 -9.03 -3.84
C ASN A 8 -8.62 -8.39 -3.90
N GLY A 9 -7.57 -9.20 -4.08
CA GLY A 9 -6.20 -8.71 -4.23
C GLY A 9 -6.02 -7.86 -5.49
N THR A 10 -6.55 -8.32 -6.63
CA THR A 10 -6.49 -7.57 -7.89
C THR A 10 -7.22 -6.24 -7.81
N VAL A 11 -8.43 -6.22 -7.24
CA VAL A 11 -9.22 -4.99 -7.03
C VAL A 11 -8.47 -4.04 -6.09
N ALA A 12 -7.84 -4.56 -5.04
CA ALA A 12 -7.05 -3.75 -4.11
C ALA A 12 -5.82 -3.10 -4.79
N SER A 13 -5.05 -3.86 -5.57
CA SER A 13 -3.91 -3.30 -6.33
C SER A 13 -4.35 -2.26 -7.36
N ALA A 14 -5.40 -2.56 -8.12
CA ALA A 14 -5.94 -1.64 -9.12
C ALA A 14 -6.50 -0.37 -8.47
N GLY A 15 -7.24 -0.52 -7.37
CA GLY A 15 -7.76 0.60 -6.59
C GLY A 15 -6.65 1.48 -6.03
N LEU A 16 -5.55 0.89 -5.54
CA LEU A 16 -4.41 1.64 -5.03
C LEU A 16 -3.75 2.52 -6.12
N ILE A 17 -3.58 1.97 -7.33
CA ILE A 17 -3.06 2.71 -8.49
C ILE A 17 -4.05 3.81 -8.90
N GLY A 18 -5.35 3.50 -8.95
CA GLY A 18 -6.40 4.47 -9.27
C GLY A 18 -6.45 5.64 -8.29
N VAL A 19 -6.37 5.37 -6.99
CA VAL A 19 -6.32 6.40 -5.93
C VAL A 19 -5.08 7.28 -6.09
N TYR A 20 -3.91 6.70 -6.38
CA TYR A 20 -2.71 7.47 -6.65
C TYR A 20 -2.88 8.43 -7.82
N PHE A 21 -3.32 7.92 -8.98
CA PHE A 21 -3.52 8.77 -10.15
C PHE A 21 -4.60 9.81 -9.92
N GLY A 22 -5.70 9.47 -9.24
CA GLY A 22 -6.77 10.40 -8.89
C GLY A 22 -6.29 11.55 -8.01
N LEU A 23 -5.61 11.24 -6.90
CA LEU A 23 -5.11 12.26 -5.97
C LEU A 23 -4.03 13.13 -6.60
N VAL A 24 -3.02 12.54 -7.25
CA VAL A 24 -1.91 13.31 -7.83
C VAL A 24 -2.37 14.14 -9.02
N THR A 25 -3.29 13.63 -9.85
CA THR A 25 -3.88 14.41 -10.95
C THR A 25 -4.69 15.58 -10.43
N LEU A 26 -5.49 15.38 -9.36
CA LEU A 26 -6.31 16.43 -8.76
C LEU A 26 -5.46 17.54 -8.13
N ILE A 27 -4.35 17.19 -7.48
CA ILE A 27 -3.50 18.15 -6.76
C ILE A 27 -2.50 18.82 -7.69
N SER A 28 -1.81 18.05 -8.54
CA SER A 28 -0.62 18.51 -9.27
C SER A 28 -0.76 18.44 -10.79
N GLY A 29 -1.89 17.97 -11.31
CA GLY A 29 -2.16 17.82 -12.74
C GLY A 29 -1.74 16.48 -13.33
N SER A 30 -2.37 16.11 -14.44
CA SER A 30 -2.24 14.78 -15.07
C SER A 30 -0.85 14.53 -15.67
N GLN A 31 -0.26 15.54 -16.33
CA GLN A 31 1.10 15.43 -16.90
C GLN A 31 2.14 15.15 -15.81
N PHE A 32 1.97 15.80 -14.67
CA PHE A 32 2.84 15.59 -13.53
C PHE A 32 2.65 14.21 -12.90
N ALA A 33 1.41 13.72 -12.76
CA ALA A 33 1.13 12.37 -12.29
C ALA A 33 1.79 11.29 -13.17
N VAL A 34 1.67 11.41 -14.50
CA VAL A 34 2.24 10.44 -15.46
C VAL A 34 3.77 10.47 -15.43
N SER A 35 4.39 11.66 -15.43
CA SER A 35 5.85 11.79 -15.38
C SER A 35 6.44 11.23 -14.07
N GLN A 36 5.77 11.45 -12.95
CA GLN A 36 6.18 10.91 -11.65
C GLN A 36 6.01 9.40 -11.57
N PHE A 37 4.89 8.88 -12.04
CA PHE A 37 4.70 7.44 -12.16
C PHE A 37 5.79 6.82 -13.04
N GLY A 38 6.07 7.40 -14.20
CA GLY A 38 7.12 6.92 -15.11
C GLY A 38 8.53 6.95 -14.50
N ARG A 39 8.82 7.87 -13.56
CA ARG A 39 10.11 7.92 -12.86
C ARG A 39 10.23 6.87 -11.75
N TYR A 40 9.13 6.59 -11.03
CA TYR A 40 9.15 5.74 -9.83
C TYR A 40 8.35 4.44 -9.96
N TRP A 41 7.96 4.04 -11.18
CA TRP A 41 7.12 2.86 -11.40
C TRP A 41 7.72 1.58 -10.81
N TYR A 42 9.06 1.46 -10.82
CA TYR A 42 9.79 0.33 -10.23
C TYR A 42 9.58 0.18 -8.73
N PHE A 43 9.21 1.24 -8.01
CA PHE A 43 8.79 1.15 -6.60
C PHE A 43 7.28 0.99 -6.48
N PHE A 44 6.53 1.74 -7.30
CA PHE A 44 5.08 1.83 -7.22
C PHE A 44 4.38 0.52 -7.57
N VAL A 45 4.84 -0.15 -8.64
CA VAL A 45 4.27 -1.42 -9.11
C VAL A 45 4.49 -2.54 -8.08
N PRO A 46 5.72 -2.79 -7.57
CA PRO A 46 5.92 -3.78 -6.52
C PRO A 46 5.16 -3.50 -5.24
N LEU A 47 5.06 -2.23 -4.81
CA LEU A 47 4.27 -1.84 -3.64
C LEU A 47 2.78 -2.17 -3.83
N SER A 48 2.22 -1.82 -5.00
CA SER A 48 0.82 -2.10 -5.32
C SER A 48 0.54 -3.60 -5.43
N LEU A 49 1.41 -4.34 -6.10
CA LEU A 49 1.29 -5.80 -6.22
C LEU A 49 1.40 -6.47 -4.85
N GLY A 50 2.39 -6.07 -4.05
CA GLY A 50 2.59 -6.61 -2.71
C GLY A 50 1.40 -6.33 -1.79
N PHE A 51 0.78 -5.15 -1.89
CA PHE A 51 -0.46 -4.84 -1.20
C PHE A 51 -1.62 -5.76 -1.64
N GLY A 52 -1.79 -5.98 -2.95
CA GLY A 52 -2.79 -6.93 -3.47
C GLY A 52 -2.55 -8.36 -2.99
N ILE A 53 -1.30 -8.81 -2.96
CA ILE A 53 -0.90 -10.11 -2.41
C ILE A 53 -1.30 -10.19 -0.93
N GLN A 54 -1.02 -9.18 -0.12
CA GLN A 54 -1.42 -9.15 1.29
C GLN A 54 -2.95 -9.25 1.46
N ILE A 55 -3.72 -8.52 0.64
CA ILE A 55 -5.19 -8.58 0.66
C ILE A 55 -5.71 -9.96 0.22
N ALA A 56 -5.08 -10.59 -0.78
CA ALA A 56 -5.42 -11.93 -1.23
C ALA A 56 -5.12 -12.99 -0.16
N LEU A 57 -3.91 -12.97 0.42
CA LEU A 57 -3.50 -13.87 1.50
C LEU A 57 -4.39 -13.68 2.73
N TYR A 58 -4.71 -12.44 3.07
CA TYR A 58 -5.59 -12.14 4.18
C TYR A 58 -7.01 -12.62 3.91
N SER A 59 -7.57 -12.36 2.73
CA SER A 59 -8.91 -12.85 2.35
C SER A 59 -8.97 -14.38 2.39
N TYR A 60 -7.88 -15.04 1.98
CA TYR A 60 -7.73 -16.48 2.08
C TYR A 60 -7.68 -16.96 3.54
N PHE A 61 -6.79 -16.38 4.36
CA PHE A 61 -6.63 -16.70 5.78
C PHE A 61 -7.91 -16.45 6.58
N ARG A 62 -8.57 -15.32 6.34
CA ARG A 62 -9.84 -14.92 6.95
C ARG A 62 -10.92 -15.95 6.66
N ARG A 63 -11.01 -16.48 5.44
CA ARG A 63 -11.98 -17.52 5.10
C ARG A 63 -11.69 -18.85 5.77
N SER A 64 -10.41 -19.18 5.95
CA SER A 64 -9.98 -20.36 6.70
C SER A 64 -10.20 -20.21 8.21
N ILE A 65 -10.37 -18.98 8.72
CA ILE A 65 -10.49 -18.66 10.16
C ILE A 65 -11.82 -17.98 10.52
N ASP A 66 -12.70 -17.64 9.60
CA ASP A 66 -14.08 -17.20 9.92
C ASP A 66 -14.92 -18.35 10.51
N ALA A 67 -14.31 -19.52 10.77
CA ALA A 67 -14.77 -20.49 11.76
C ALA A 67 -14.50 -20.06 13.24
N ARG A 68 -13.62 -19.08 13.51
CA ARG A 68 -13.19 -18.55 14.82
C ARG A 68 -12.69 -17.08 14.75
N ASP A 69 -13.61 -16.13 14.89
CA ASP A 69 -13.62 -14.71 15.37
C ASP A 69 -12.38 -13.76 15.38
N GLY A 70 -11.17 -14.15 14.95
CA GLY A 70 -9.93 -13.36 15.14
C GLY A 70 -9.53 -12.40 14.01
N GLY A 71 -10.23 -12.39 12.87
CA GLY A 71 -9.75 -11.74 11.66
C GLY A 71 -9.88 -10.21 11.61
N LYS A 72 -10.94 -9.64 12.20
CA LYS A 72 -11.37 -8.24 11.95
C LYS A 72 -10.35 -7.17 12.33
N LYS A 73 -9.58 -7.37 13.41
CA LYS A 73 -8.62 -6.38 13.92
C LYS A 73 -7.41 -6.16 13.01
N VAL A 74 -7.01 -7.17 12.25
CA VAL A 74 -5.83 -7.08 11.37
C VAL A 74 -6.11 -6.19 10.15
N LEU A 75 -7.33 -6.20 9.61
CA LEU A 75 -7.74 -5.41 8.45
C LEU A 75 -7.67 -3.89 8.71
N ALA A 76 -8.11 -3.48 9.90
CA ALA A 76 -8.03 -2.07 10.30
C ALA A 76 -6.57 -1.63 10.45
N ALA A 77 -5.71 -2.46 11.03
CA ALA A 77 -4.31 -2.11 11.28
C ALA A 77 -3.46 -2.01 10.00
N THR A 78 -3.53 -2.98 9.07
CA THR A 78 -2.70 -2.98 7.85
C THR A 78 -3.25 -2.08 6.73
N GLY A 79 -4.58 -1.96 6.63
CA GLY A 79 -5.24 -1.05 5.69
C GLY A 79 -4.96 0.42 6.04
N THR A 80 -5.13 0.80 7.31
CA THR A 80 -4.85 2.18 7.76
C THR A 80 -3.38 2.53 7.60
N THR A 81 -2.45 1.66 8.00
CA THR A 81 -1.00 1.93 7.83
C THR A 81 -0.57 2.08 6.37
N SER A 82 -1.13 1.29 5.45
CA SER A 82 -0.83 1.40 4.01
C SER A 82 -1.41 2.67 3.38
N THR A 83 -2.65 3.03 3.75
CA THR A 83 -3.24 4.31 3.34
C THR A 83 -2.51 5.49 3.95
N PHE A 84 -2.08 5.40 5.21
CA PHE A 84 -1.32 6.46 5.89
C PHE A 84 0.08 6.63 5.28
N ALA A 85 0.74 5.53 4.91
CA ALA A 85 2.02 5.57 4.20
C ALA A 85 1.86 6.20 2.80
N MET A 86 0.76 5.89 2.10
CA MET A 86 0.44 6.53 0.82
C MET A 86 0.12 8.01 0.97
N VAL A 87 -0.74 8.39 1.91
CA VAL A 87 -1.08 9.80 2.17
C VAL A 87 0.17 10.56 2.59
N SER A 88 1.00 10.01 3.48
CA SER A 88 2.31 10.59 3.84
C SER A 88 3.22 10.75 2.62
N CYS A 89 3.30 9.74 1.76
CA CYS A 89 4.00 9.79 0.47
C CYS A 89 3.33 10.73 -0.54
N CYS A 90 2.05 11.09 -0.42
CA CYS A 90 1.37 12.01 -1.34
C CYS A 90 1.41 13.45 -0.83
N SER A 91 1.52 13.66 0.49
CA SER A 91 1.60 14.97 1.14
C SER A 91 2.82 15.79 0.72
N HIS A 92 3.88 15.16 0.18
CA HIS A 92 5.00 15.92 -0.40
C HIS A 92 4.66 16.61 -1.73
N TYR A 93 3.66 16.12 -2.48
CA TYR A 93 3.21 16.80 -3.70
C TYR A 93 2.39 18.06 -3.42
N LEU A 94 1.80 18.14 -2.23
CA LEU A 94 1.15 19.35 -1.76
C LEU A 94 2.16 20.52 -1.62
N ALA A 95 3.45 20.22 -1.45
CA ALA A 95 4.53 21.20 -1.46
C ALA A 95 4.72 21.90 -2.82
N ASN A 96 4.34 21.26 -3.92
CA ASN A 96 4.44 21.82 -5.27
C ASN A 96 3.34 22.85 -5.59
N VAL A 97 2.25 22.87 -4.82
CA VAL A 97 1.09 23.75 -5.08
C VAL A 97 1.09 24.99 -4.17
N LEU A 98 1.80 24.95 -3.03
CA LEU A 98 1.94 26.10 -2.14
C LEU A 98 3.42 26.54 -1.99
N PRO A 99 3.95 27.32 -2.95
CA PRO A 99 5.25 28.00 -2.79
C PRO A 99 5.35 28.84 -1.51
N LEU A 100 4.20 29.34 -1.01
CA LEU A 100 4.13 30.13 0.23
C LEU A 100 4.23 29.29 1.51
N LEU A 101 3.84 28.00 1.49
CA LEU A 101 4.04 27.08 2.62
C LEU A 101 5.37 26.33 2.55
N ALA A 102 6.01 26.27 1.39
CA ALA A 102 7.37 25.77 1.22
C ALA A 102 8.42 26.60 1.99
N LEU A 103 8.08 27.84 2.37
CA LEU A 103 8.88 28.68 3.27
C LEU A 103 9.07 28.06 4.67
N GLY A 104 8.23 27.09 5.06
CA GLY A 104 8.36 26.35 6.33
C GLY A 104 9.39 25.21 6.32
N GLY A 105 10.08 24.94 5.19
CA GLY A 105 11.21 24.00 5.08
C GLY A 105 10.91 22.50 5.22
N ILE A 106 9.87 22.11 5.97
CA ILE A 106 9.57 20.72 6.33
C ILE A 106 9.19 19.86 5.10
N PHE A 107 8.53 20.43 4.09
CA PHE A 107 8.05 19.68 2.93
C PHE A 107 9.11 19.42 1.84
N SER A 108 10.18 20.22 1.78
CA SER A 108 11.33 19.99 0.87
C SER A 108 12.14 18.76 1.29
N ILE A 109 12.21 18.49 2.60
CA ILE A 109 12.88 17.32 3.18
C ILE A 109 12.14 16.02 2.79
N ILE A 110 10.81 16.05 2.71
CA ILE A 110 10.00 14.86 2.37
C ILE A 110 10.20 14.46 0.91
N GLY A 111 10.37 15.42 -0.01
CA GLY A 111 10.74 15.12 -1.40
C GLY A 111 12.10 14.45 -1.53
N GLN A 112 13.10 14.85 -0.74
CA GLN A 112 14.41 14.19 -0.72
C GLN A 112 14.35 12.78 -0.08
N LEU A 113 13.46 12.58 0.88
CA LEU A 113 13.26 11.29 1.55
C LEU A 113 12.29 10.34 0.81
N GLN A 114 11.66 10.78 -0.28
CA GLN A 114 10.66 9.99 -1.01
C GLN A 114 11.16 8.57 -1.35
N VAL A 115 12.39 8.45 -1.84
CA VAL A 115 13.00 7.15 -2.17
C VAL A 115 13.20 6.31 -0.90
N GLN A 116 13.59 6.92 0.22
CA GLN A 116 13.74 6.21 1.49
C GLN A 116 12.40 5.66 1.98
N PHE A 117 11.33 6.44 1.86
CA PHE A 117 9.98 5.98 2.18
C PHE A 117 9.52 4.83 1.28
N PHE A 118 9.88 4.84 -0.01
CA PHE A 118 9.59 3.69 -0.89
C PHE A 118 10.31 2.42 -0.45
N TRP A 119 11.60 2.51 -0.07
CA TRP A 119 12.34 1.37 0.47
C TRP A 119 11.73 0.83 1.76
N VAL A 120 11.41 1.70 2.71
CA VAL A 120 10.74 1.32 3.97
C VAL A 120 9.39 0.67 3.69
N GLY A 121 8.60 1.24 2.78
CA GLY A 121 7.33 0.67 2.35
C GLY A 121 7.48 -0.71 1.74
N LEU A 122 8.49 -0.92 0.89
CA LEU A 122 8.75 -2.20 0.25
C LEU A 122 9.16 -3.26 1.27
N ALA A 123 10.03 -2.89 2.23
CA ALA A 123 10.43 -3.74 3.33
C ALA A 123 9.23 -4.13 4.22
N ALA A 124 8.41 -3.15 4.61
CA ALA A 124 7.20 -3.40 5.39
C ALA A 124 6.20 -4.29 4.64
N ASN A 125 6.08 -4.12 3.31
CA ASN A 125 5.23 -4.95 2.47
C ASN A 125 5.71 -6.41 2.44
N ALA A 126 7.02 -6.61 2.24
CA ALA A 126 7.63 -7.94 2.27
C ALA A 126 7.45 -8.62 3.64
N LEU A 127 7.67 -7.89 4.74
CA LEU A 127 7.45 -8.39 6.10
C LEU A 127 5.99 -8.75 6.36
N GLY A 128 5.05 -7.92 5.88
CA GLY A 128 3.62 -8.19 5.97
C GLY A 128 3.22 -9.48 5.26
N ILE A 129 3.70 -9.69 4.02
CA ILE A 129 3.49 -10.92 3.27
C ILE A 129 4.07 -12.11 4.04
N ALA A 130 5.33 -12.03 4.48
CA ALA A 130 6.01 -13.11 5.21
C ALA A 130 5.28 -13.49 6.50
N TYR A 131 4.79 -12.49 7.25
CA TYR A 131 4.01 -12.71 8.46
C TYR A 131 2.69 -13.45 8.17
N LEU A 132 1.93 -13.02 7.15
CA LEU A 132 0.68 -13.67 6.76
C LEU A 132 0.91 -15.10 6.27
N VAL A 133 1.92 -15.33 5.43
CA VAL A 133 2.30 -16.68 4.97
C VAL A 133 2.63 -17.57 6.16
N ARG A 134 3.52 -17.11 7.06
CA ARG A 134 3.90 -17.87 8.25
C ARG A 134 2.68 -18.24 9.10
N LYS A 135 1.77 -17.30 9.31
CA LYS A 135 0.55 -17.54 10.09
C LYS A 135 -0.39 -18.56 9.43
N ILE A 136 -0.55 -18.51 8.11
CA ILE A 136 -1.32 -19.50 7.33
C ILE A 136 -0.70 -20.90 7.48
N LEU A 137 0.63 -21.01 7.36
CA LEU A 137 1.34 -22.28 7.48
C LEU A 137 1.23 -22.88 8.88
N LEU A 138 1.37 -22.06 9.93
CA LEU A 138 1.23 -22.50 11.33
C LEU A 138 -0.18 -23.02 11.62
N VAL A 139 -1.22 -22.32 11.15
CA VAL A 139 -2.62 -22.76 11.35
C VAL A 139 -2.90 -24.07 10.60
N ARG A 140 -2.34 -24.25 9.39
CA ARG A 140 -2.47 -25.52 8.65
C ARG A 140 -1.76 -26.67 9.34
N ALA A 141 -0.55 -26.44 9.86
CA ALA A 141 0.23 -27.46 10.56
C ALA A 141 -0.46 -27.94 11.84
N ALA A 142 -1.16 -27.05 12.55
CA ALA A 142 -1.94 -27.39 13.74
C ALA A 142 -3.30 -28.07 13.45
N ALA A 143 -3.70 -28.14 12.18
CA ALA A 143 -4.96 -28.76 11.74
C ALA A 143 -4.75 -30.16 11.10
N LEU A 144 -3.49 -30.60 10.98
CA LEU A 144 -3.07 -31.95 10.59
C LEU A 144 -2.67 -32.73 11.85
#